data_AF-A0A3N5HHN4-F1
#
_entry.id   AF-A0A3N5HHN4-F1
#
_cell.length_a   1.000
_cell.length_b   1.000
_cell.length_c   1.000
_cell.angle_alpha   90.00
_cell.angle_beta   90.00
_cell.angle_gamma   90.00
#
_symmetry.space_group_name_H-M   'P 1'
#
loop_
_entity.id
_entity.type
_entity.pdbx_description
1 polymer ?
#
loop_
_entity_poly.entity_id
_entity_poly.type
_entity_poly.pdbx_seq_one_letter_code
_entity_poly.pdbx_strand_id
1 'polypeptide(L)'
;MRRLPLLLPVLLLAACGDVGMGAPAPSQPSVRQVLLEPPEQVEALPAQARAELFRSLLRASGAGTADGLLALFPMVQDGAVRAAPAIDGRLDLLDVSDGGEPLVLNLDAALAERWPLERREALQGLSEREAAELVARSLAARWGLRPRAALRVERATGAPYAAAYAEGVLRLNPALLYLAAAPADAR
;
A
#
# COMPACT_ATOMS: atom_id res chain seq x y z
N MET A 1 -18.92 40.96 -53.26
CA MET A 1 -17.99 39.87 -53.65
C MET A 1 -17.00 39.68 -52.50
N ARG A 2 -17.14 38.59 -51.76
CA ARG A 2 -16.36 38.24 -50.55
C ARG A 2 -15.23 37.30 -50.93
N ARG A 3 -13.99 37.57 -50.50
CA ARG A 3 -12.93 36.55 -50.36
C ARG A 3 -12.08 36.88 -49.12
N LEU A 4 -12.22 36.04 -48.11
CA LEU A 4 -11.37 35.95 -46.92
C LEU A 4 -10.41 34.78 -47.18
N PRO A 5 -9.08 34.92 -47.10
CA PRO A 5 -8.20 33.76 -47.18
C PRO A 5 -8.15 33.05 -45.82
N LEU A 6 -8.64 31.82 -45.80
CA LEU A 6 -8.39 30.84 -44.74
C LEU A 6 -6.89 30.51 -44.70
N LEU A 7 -6.23 30.79 -43.58
CA LEU A 7 -4.93 30.23 -43.24
C LEU A 7 -5.16 28.95 -42.41
N LEU A 8 -5.11 27.80 -43.09
CA LEU A 8 -4.89 26.50 -42.46
C LEU A 8 -3.40 26.36 -42.12
N PRO A 9 -3.00 26.03 -40.87
CA PRO A 9 -1.66 25.52 -40.63
C PRO A 9 -1.64 24.02 -40.95
N VAL A 10 -0.93 23.67 -42.03
CA VAL A 10 -0.48 22.30 -42.31
C VAL A 10 0.59 21.95 -41.27
N LEU A 11 0.24 21.10 -40.29
CA LEU A 11 1.23 20.47 -39.43
C LEU A 11 1.90 19.35 -40.23
N LEU A 12 3.11 19.66 -40.71
CA LEU A 12 4.01 18.73 -41.40
C LEU A 12 4.49 17.65 -40.42
N LEU A 13 4.14 16.40 -40.74
CA LEU A 13 4.80 15.20 -40.22
C LEU A 13 6.28 15.22 -40.66
N ALA A 14 7.18 15.55 -39.74
CA ALA A 14 8.61 15.30 -39.89
C ALA A 14 8.97 14.05 -39.10
N ALA A 15 8.95 12.90 -39.79
CA ALA A 15 9.76 11.75 -39.43
C ALA A 15 11.14 11.95 -40.07
N CYS A 16 12.21 11.89 -39.26
CA CYS A 16 13.57 11.44 -39.60
C CYS A 16 14.54 11.87 -38.49
N GLY A 17 15.30 10.93 -37.93
CA GLY A 17 16.55 11.25 -37.23
C GLY A 17 16.73 10.57 -35.88
N ASP A 18 17.27 9.37 -35.93
CA ASP A 18 17.78 8.57 -34.82
C ASP A 18 18.95 9.29 -34.12
N VAL A 19 18.69 9.89 -32.96
CA VAL A 19 19.66 10.17 -31.90
C VAL A 19 18.92 9.91 -30.59
N GLY A 20 19.26 8.82 -29.92
CA GLY A 20 18.60 8.33 -28.71
C GLY A 20 18.59 9.35 -27.56
N MET A 21 17.63 10.27 -27.58
CA MET A 21 17.08 10.85 -26.38
C MET A 21 15.95 9.93 -25.94
N GLY A 22 16.29 8.93 -25.13
CA GLY A 22 15.29 8.16 -24.41
C GLY A 22 14.35 9.15 -23.74
N ALA A 23 13.10 9.18 -24.18
CA ALA A 23 12.05 9.88 -23.46
C ALA A 23 12.18 9.44 -21.99
N PRO A 24 12.19 10.37 -21.02
CA PRO A 24 12.31 9.99 -19.63
C PRO A 24 11.23 8.95 -19.35
N ALA A 25 11.66 7.72 -19.05
CA ALA A 25 10.73 6.69 -18.63
C ALA A 25 9.93 7.31 -17.47
N PRO A 26 8.59 7.22 -17.47
CA PRO A 26 7.81 7.79 -16.38
C PRO A 26 8.36 7.24 -15.07
N SER A 27 8.84 8.14 -14.20
CA SER A 27 9.38 7.76 -12.90
C SER A 27 8.30 7.00 -12.14
N GLN A 28 8.59 5.75 -11.78
CA GLN A 28 7.67 4.98 -10.94
C GLN A 28 7.40 5.77 -9.65
N PRO A 29 6.13 5.81 -9.17
CA PRO A 29 5.82 6.50 -7.93
C PRO A 29 6.58 5.87 -6.76
N SER A 30 6.96 6.66 -5.78
CA SER A 30 7.54 6.13 -4.54
C SER A 30 6.45 5.49 -3.67
N VAL A 31 6.84 4.57 -2.77
CA VAL A 31 5.92 3.95 -1.79
C VAL A 31 5.14 5.02 -1.02
N ARG A 32 5.79 6.12 -0.60
CA ARG A 32 5.13 7.20 0.13
C ARG A 32 4.08 7.93 -0.68
N GLN A 33 4.33 8.15 -1.97
CA GLN A 33 3.32 8.75 -2.85
C GLN A 33 2.11 7.83 -2.96
N VAL A 34 2.33 6.54 -3.20
CA VAL A 34 1.24 5.54 -3.32
C VAL A 34 0.41 5.41 -2.05
N LEU A 35 1.02 5.51 -0.87
CA LEU A 35 0.28 5.46 0.41
C LEU A 35 -0.68 6.65 0.60
N LEU A 36 -0.41 7.79 -0.04
CA LEU A 36 -1.28 8.97 0.03
C LEU A 36 -2.42 8.93 -1.00
N GLU A 37 -2.35 8.03 -1.97
CA GLU A 37 -3.38 7.89 -2.99
C GLU A 37 -4.61 7.11 -2.47
N PRO A 38 -5.81 7.39 -3.01
CA PRO A 38 -6.98 6.54 -2.85
C PRO A 38 -6.69 5.09 -3.29
N PRO A 39 -7.24 4.08 -2.60
CA PRO A 39 -6.99 2.68 -2.92
C PRO A 39 -7.37 2.29 -4.34
N GLU A 40 -8.38 2.92 -4.93
CA GLU A 40 -8.81 2.69 -6.32
C GLU A 40 -7.73 3.08 -7.33
N GLN A 41 -6.92 4.11 -7.02
CA GLN A 41 -5.78 4.48 -7.85
C GLN A 41 -4.64 3.48 -7.73
N VAL A 42 -4.43 2.92 -6.53
CA VAL A 42 -3.44 1.86 -6.30
C VAL A 42 -3.87 0.58 -7.01
N GLU A 43 -5.15 0.22 -6.94
CA GLU A 43 -5.76 -0.89 -7.66
C GLU A 43 -5.51 -0.82 -9.18
N ALA A 44 -5.60 0.38 -9.76
CA ALA A 44 -5.39 0.62 -11.18
C ALA A 44 -3.91 0.49 -11.62
N LEU A 45 -2.95 0.40 -10.69
CA LEU A 45 -1.55 0.19 -11.03
C LEU A 45 -1.33 -1.22 -11.63
N PRO A 46 -0.42 -1.36 -12.61
CA PRO A 46 -0.02 -2.67 -13.11
C PRO A 46 0.42 -3.59 -11.97
N ALA A 47 0.06 -4.87 -12.05
CA ALA A 47 0.39 -5.87 -11.03
C ALA A 47 1.90 -5.91 -10.72
N GLN A 48 2.74 -5.82 -11.75
CA GLN A 48 4.20 -5.77 -11.61
C GLN A 48 4.67 -4.54 -10.81
N ALA A 49 4.09 -3.36 -11.07
CA ALA A 49 4.42 -2.14 -10.34
C ALA A 49 4.01 -2.24 -8.86
N ARG A 50 2.84 -2.80 -8.58
CA ARG A 50 2.40 -3.07 -7.19
C ARG A 50 3.35 -4.03 -6.47
N ALA A 51 3.79 -5.10 -7.13
CA ALA A 51 4.74 -6.07 -6.55
C ALA A 51 6.13 -5.46 -6.29
N GLU A 52 6.62 -4.58 -7.16
CA GLU A 52 7.87 -3.83 -6.97
C GLU A 52 7.79 -2.84 -5.80
N LEU A 53 6.67 -2.12 -5.70
CA LEU A 53 6.38 -1.22 -4.60
C LEU A 53 6.29 -1.98 -3.28
N PHE A 54 5.61 -3.13 -3.26
CA PHE A 54 5.50 -3.97 -2.07
C PHE A 54 6.87 -4.47 -1.60
N ARG A 55 7.70 -5.01 -2.50
CA ARG A 55 9.09 -5.40 -2.18
C ARG A 55 9.91 -4.23 -1.65
N SER A 56 9.73 -3.04 -2.20
CA SER A 56 10.43 -1.83 -1.75
C SER A 56 9.95 -1.38 -0.36
N LEU A 57 8.65 -1.48 -0.09
CA LEU A 57 8.04 -1.23 1.21
C LEU A 57 8.55 -2.21 2.27
N LEU A 58 8.62 -3.52 1.97
CA LEU A 58 9.16 -4.51 2.91
C LEU A 58 10.65 -4.31 3.19
N ARG A 59 11.46 -3.99 2.16
CA ARG A 59 12.89 -3.65 2.36
C ARG A 59 13.09 -2.44 3.27
N ALA A 60 12.18 -1.48 3.23
CA ALA A 60 12.21 -0.28 4.07
C ALA A 60 11.43 -0.42 5.39
N SER A 61 10.90 -1.61 5.70
CA SER A 61 9.95 -1.80 6.82
C SER A 61 10.52 -1.47 8.19
N GLY A 62 11.78 -1.82 8.44
CA GLY A 62 12.52 -1.51 9.67
C GLY A 62 13.26 -0.17 9.62
N ALA A 63 13.16 0.58 8.52
CA ALA A 63 13.81 1.89 8.40
C ALA A 63 12.97 2.97 9.10
N GLY A 64 13.62 3.78 9.92
CA GLY A 64 13.00 4.90 10.62
C GLY A 64 14.05 5.73 11.35
N THR A 65 13.70 6.97 11.71
CA THR A 65 14.49 7.77 12.65
C THR A 65 14.32 7.23 14.07
N ALA A 66 15.19 7.62 15.01
CA ALA A 66 15.05 7.25 16.42
C ALA A 66 13.65 7.59 16.98
N ASP A 67 13.03 8.65 16.45
CA ASP A 67 11.69 9.12 16.83
C ASP A 67 10.55 8.50 16.02
N GLY A 68 10.85 7.60 15.06
CA GLY A 68 9.86 6.84 14.28
C GLY A 68 8.94 7.64 13.33
N LEU A 69 9.04 8.97 13.28
CA LEU A 69 8.17 9.87 12.50
C LEU A 69 8.20 9.61 10.98
N LEU A 70 9.29 9.01 10.49
CA LEU A 70 9.46 8.61 9.10
C LEU A 70 9.39 7.09 8.90
N ALA A 71 8.90 6.33 9.87
CA ALA A 71 8.71 4.89 9.67
C ALA A 71 7.52 4.64 8.73
N LEU A 72 7.65 3.64 7.84
CA LEU A 72 6.50 3.11 7.09
C LEU A 72 5.57 2.28 7.99
N PHE A 73 6.12 1.79 9.10
CA PHE A 73 5.42 1.02 10.11
C PHE A 73 5.68 1.59 11.51
N PRO A 74 5.12 2.76 11.87
CA PRO A 74 5.33 3.33 13.19
C PRO A 74 4.58 2.54 14.27
N MET A 75 5.22 2.38 15.42
CA MET A 75 4.64 1.76 16.60
C MET A 75 4.83 2.65 17.83
N VAL A 76 3.81 2.73 18.68
CA VAL A 76 3.91 3.29 20.02
C VAL A 76 3.99 2.14 21.02
N GLN A 77 5.13 2.03 21.69
CA GLN A 77 5.37 1.05 22.74
C GLN A 77 6.02 1.78 23.91
N ASP A 78 5.52 1.56 25.13
CA ASP A 78 6.01 2.20 26.36
C ASP A 78 6.01 3.74 26.30
N GLY A 79 5.04 4.32 25.59
CA GLY A 79 4.91 5.78 25.41
C GLY A 79 5.89 6.40 24.40
N ALA A 80 6.73 5.60 23.74
CA ALA A 80 7.69 6.06 22.74
C ALA A 80 7.30 5.61 21.33
N VAL A 81 7.44 6.51 20.36
CA VAL A 81 7.27 6.21 18.92
C VAL A 81 8.57 5.59 18.41
N ARG A 82 8.46 4.46 17.72
CA ARG A 82 9.58 3.72 17.11
C ARG A 82 9.15 3.10 15.79
N ALA A 83 10.09 2.70 14.95
CA ALA A 83 9.79 1.82 13.83
C ALA A 83 9.45 0.40 14.32
N ALA A 84 8.52 -0.27 13.66
CA ALA A 84 8.21 -1.66 13.91
C ALA A 84 9.41 -2.58 13.59
N PRO A 85 9.43 -3.81 14.14
CA PRO A 85 10.37 -4.83 13.70
C PRO A 85 10.34 -5.01 12.17
N ALA A 86 11.51 -5.17 11.57
CA ALA A 86 11.64 -5.39 10.14
C ALA A 86 10.90 -6.66 9.69
N ILE A 87 10.28 -6.58 8.51
CA ILE A 87 9.54 -7.66 7.88
C ILE A 87 10.43 -8.28 6.79
N ASP A 88 10.45 -9.61 6.70
CA ASP A 88 11.17 -10.33 5.64
C ASP A 88 10.62 -9.92 4.26
N GLY A 89 11.51 -9.57 3.33
CA GLY A 89 11.14 -9.12 1.98
C GLY A 89 10.49 -10.19 1.09
N ARG A 90 10.47 -11.46 1.51
CA ARG A 90 9.78 -12.57 0.84
C ARG A 90 8.47 -12.96 1.51
N LEU A 91 8.07 -12.25 2.57
CA LEU A 91 6.83 -12.56 3.27
C LEU A 91 5.61 -12.26 2.39
N ASP A 92 4.70 -13.22 2.30
CA ASP A 92 3.33 -12.98 1.90
C ASP A 92 2.52 -12.55 3.13
N LEU A 93 1.96 -11.33 3.11
CA LEU A 93 1.15 -10.83 4.22
C LEU A 93 -0.28 -11.39 4.22
N LEU A 94 -0.73 -11.97 3.11
CA LEU A 94 -2.04 -12.61 2.98
C LEU A 94 -2.01 -14.08 3.40
N ASP A 95 -0.84 -14.72 3.37
CA ASP A 95 -0.65 -16.08 3.88
C ASP A 95 -0.41 -16.08 5.39
N VAL A 96 -1.46 -16.38 6.15
CA VAL A 96 -1.37 -16.43 7.60
C VAL A 96 -0.94 -17.82 8.05
N SER A 97 0.37 -18.01 8.23
CA SER A 97 0.88 -19.07 9.10
C SER A 97 0.59 -18.71 10.56
N ASP A 98 -0.62 -19.01 11.01
CA ASP A 98 -1.06 -18.82 12.39
C ASP A 98 -0.13 -19.62 13.32
N GLY A 99 0.73 -18.92 14.06
CA GLY A 99 1.64 -19.50 15.06
C GLY A 99 0.96 -20.10 16.30
N GLY A 100 -0.30 -20.53 16.19
CA GLY A 100 -1.02 -21.36 17.18
C GLY A 100 -1.94 -20.63 18.16
N GLU A 101 -1.81 -19.31 18.36
CA GLU A 101 -2.64 -18.57 19.33
C GLU A 101 -3.86 -17.89 18.65
N PRO A 102 -5.08 -18.08 19.16
CA PRO A 102 -6.27 -17.47 18.59
C PRO A 102 -6.29 -15.95 18.82
N LEU A 103 -5.84 -15.20 17.82
CA LEU A 103 -5.99 -13.74 17.78
C LEU A 103 -7.42 -13.37 17.37
N VAL A 104 -8.13 -12.65 18.26
CA VAL A 104 -9.44 -12.06 17.96
C VAL A 104 -9.23 -10.65 17.40
N LEU A 105 -9.80 -10.38 16.23
CA LEU A 105 -9.75 -9.08 15.57
C LEU A 105 -11.13 -8.41 15.59
N ASN A 106 -11.15 -7.08 15.76
CA ASN A 106 -12.34 -6.26 15.63
C ASN A 106 -12.13 -5.21 14.52
N LEU A 107 -12.70 -5.48 13.35
CA LEU A 107 -12.67 -4.60 12.17
C LEU A 107 -13.89 -3.67 12.08
N ASP A 108 -14.88 -3.82 12.97
CA ASP A 108 -16.15 -3.09 12.95
C ASP A 108 -16.18 -1.90 13.93
N ALA A 109 -15.05 -1.59 14.57
CA ALA A 109 -15.00 -0.68 15.70
C ALA A 109 -15.20 0.81 15.35
N ALA A 110 -15.02 1.20 14.09
CA ALA A 110 -15.12 2.59 13.66
C ALA A 110 -16.24 2.79 12.63
N LEU A 111 -17.20 3.67 12.92
CA LEU A 111 -18.33 3.98 12.04
C LEU A 111 -17.95 4.89 10.85
N ALA A 112 -16.86 5.64 10.97
CA ALA A 112 -16.49 6.69 10.00
C ALA A 112 -15.86 6.14 8.71
N GLU A 113 -15.04 5.08 8.80
CA GLU A 113 -14.45 4.40 7.64
C GLU A 113 -14.58 2.89 7.80
N ARG A 114 -15.63 2.33 7.18
CA ARG A 114 -15.82 0.87 7.15
C ARG A 114 -14.94 0.25 6.08
N TRP A 115 -14.51 -0.98 6.34
CA TRP A 115 -13.87 -1.82 5.33
C TRP A 115 -14.89 -2.22 4.25
N PRO A 116 -14.61 -1.93 2.96
CA PRO A 116 -15.41 -2.45 1.85
C PRO A 116 -15.55 -3.97 1.90
N LEU A 117 -16.75 -4.45 1.57
CA LEU A 117 -17.11 -5.88 1.58
C LEU A 117 -17.14 -6.47 0.17
N GLU A 118 -17.06 -5.62 -0.85
CA GLU A 118 -17.04 -6.01 -2.25
C GLU A 118 -15.73 -6.75 -2.56
N ARG A 119 -15.86 -7.94 -3.14
CA ARG A 119 -14.71 -8.73 -3.59
C ARG A 119 -14.05 -8.07 -4.80
N ARG A 120 -12.72 -8.09 -4.82
CA ARG A 120 -11.92 -7.48 -5.88
C ARG A 120 -10.90 -8.46 -6.43
N GLU A 121 -10.81 -8.54 -7.75
CA GLU A 121 -9.77 -9.33 -8.44
C GLU A 121 -8.36 -8.85 -8.06
N ALA A 122 -8.19 -7.54 -7.89
CA ALA A 122 -6.92 -6.95 -7.47
C ALA A 122 -6.46 -7.36 -6.06
N LEU A 123 -7.36 -7.95 -5.27
CA LEU A 123 -7.13 -8.53 -3.94
C LEU A 123 -7.27 -10.06 -3.97
N GLN A 124 -7.03 -10.70 -5.12
CA GLN A 124 -7.11 -12.16 -5.27
C GLN A 124 -8.52 -12.72 -4.95
N GLY A 125 -9.56 -11.95 -5.25
CA GLY A 125 -10.95 -12.31 -4.97
C GLY A 125 -11.41 -12.03 -3.54
N LEU A 126 -10.54 -11.49 -2.68
CA LEU A 126 -10.90 -11.03 -1.35
C LEU A 126 -11.58 -9.65 -1.40
N SER A 127 -12.36 -9.35 -0.37
CA SER A 127 -12.74 -7.98 -0.02
C SER A 127 -11.60 -7.25 0.71
N GLU A 128 -11.65 -5.92 0.78
CA GLU A 128 -10.70 -5.15 1.61
C GLU A 128 -10.78 -5.59 3.09
N ARG A 129 -11.97 -5.93 3.59
CA ARG A 129 -12.12 -6.46 4.95
C ARG A 129 -11.37 -7.78 5.16
N GLU A 130 -11.57 -8.75 4.27
CA GLU A 130 -10.91 -10.06 4.38
C GLU A 130 -9.39 -9.90 4.25
N ALA A 131 -8.91 -9.10 3.30
CA ALA A 131 -7.49 -8.80 3.15
C ALA A 131 -6.91 -8.06 4.38
N ALA A 132 -7.64 -7.10 4.94
CA ALA A 132 -7.24 -6.40 6.17
C ALA A 132 -7.12 -7.36 7.36
N GLU A 133 -8.01 -8.37 7.46
CA GLU A 133 -7.93 -9.38 8.50
C GLU A 133 -6.62 -10.20 8.39
N LEU A 134 -6.32 -10.70 7.19
CA LEU A 134 -5.11 -11.51 6.95
C LEU A 134 -3.84 -10.69 7.22
N VAL A 135 -3.77 -9.47 6.68
CA VAL A 135 -2.64 -8.56 6.92
C VAL A 135 -2.51 -8.23 8.41
N ALA A 136 -3.62 -7.98 9.12
CA ALA A 136 -3.59 -7.69 10.54
C ALA A 136 -3.05 -8.87 11.36
N ARG A 137 -3.45 -10.10 11.05
CA ARG A 137 -2.93 -11.32 11.70
C ARG A 137 -1.43 -11.48 11.45
N SER A 138 -1.01 -11.33 10.20
CA SER A 138 0.40 -11.41 9.80
C SER A 138 1.26 -10.38 10.55
N LEU A 139 0.84 -9.11 10.56
CA LEU A 139 1.57 -8.05 11.27
C LEU A 139 1.57 -8.26 12.78
N ALA A 140 0.44 -8.67 13.37
CA ALA A 140 0.35 -8.95 14.80
C ALA A 140 1.30 -10.07 15.24
N ALA A 141 1.39 -11.14 14.44
CA ALA A 141 2.33 -12.23 14.69
C ALA A 141 3.79 -11.74 14.60
N ARG A 142 4.15 -10.99 13.55
CA ARG A 142 5.53 -10.55 13.30
C ARG A 142 6.02 -9.47 14.25
N TRP A 143 5.13 -8.59 14.70
CA TRP A 143 5.46 -7.56 15.67
C TRP A 143 5.32 -8.04 17.12
N GLY A 144 4.96 -9.33 17.32
CA GLY A 144 4.80 -9.90 18.66
C GLY A 144 3.69 -9.21 19.46
N LEU A 145 2.63 -8.73 18.79
CA LEU A 145 1.51 -8.10 19.46
C LEU A 145 0.80 -9.11 20.36
N ARG A 146 0.49 -8.69 21.58
CA ARG A 146 -0.21 -9.47 22.60
C ARG A 146 -1.34 -8.62 23.19
N PRO A 147 -2.40 -8.35 22.42
CA PRO A 147 -3.52 -7.56 22.90
C PRO A 147 -4.25 -8.32 24.02
N ARG A 148 -4.66 -7.62 25.08
CA ARG A 148 -5.40 -8.21 26.20
C ARG A 148 -6.88 -8.50 25.89
N ALA A 149 -7.36 -7.94 24.78
CA ALA A 149 -8.72 -8.07 24.26
C ALA A 149 -8.64 -8.19 22.73
N ALA A 150 -9.79 -8.16 22.04
CA ALA A 150 -9.81 -8.12 20.58
C ALA A 150 -8.97 -6.95 20.06
N LEU A 151 -8.04 -7.21 19.14
CA LEU A 151 -7.25 -6.18 18.49
C LEU A 151 -8.15 -5.36 17.58
N ARG A 152 -8.27 -4.07 17.88
CA ARG A 152 -9.00 -3.14 17.02
C ARG A 152 -8.18 -2.88 15.76
N VAL A 153 -8.81 -3.08 14.60
CA VAL A 153 -8.20 -2.81 13.30
C VAL A 153 -8.99 -1.72 12.59
N GLU A 154 -8.32 -0.62 12.28
CA GLU A 154 -8.94 0.55 11.65
C GLU A 154 -8.41 0.76 10.24
N ARG A 155 -9.30 1.21 9.35
CA ARG A 155 -8.93 1.69 8.03
C ARG A 155 -8.38 3.11 8.15
N ALA A 156 -7.21 3.35 7.56
CA ALA A 156 -6.51 4.63 7.62
C ALA A 156 -6.13 5.11 6.21
N THR A 157 -7.14 5.52 5.45
CA THR A 157 -6.98 5.98 4.06
C THR A 157 -6.12 7.25 3.99
N GLY A 158 -5.20 7.31 3.02
CA GLY A 158 -4.33 8.48 2.81
C GLY A 158 -3.30 8.71 3.93
N ALA A 159 -3.09 7.73 4.81
CA ALA A 159 -2.09 7.83 5.86
C ALA A 159 -0.66 7.75 5.27
N PRO A 160 0.32 8.52 5.79
CA PRO A 160 1.70 8.51 5.31
C PRO A 160 2.51 7.27 5.73
N TYR A 161 1.84 6.24 6.26
CA TYR A 161 2.37 4.96 6.71
C TYR A 161 1.56 3.81 6.11
N ALA A 162 2.15 2.63 6.04
CA ALA A 162 1.52 1.42 5.53
C ALA A 162 0.62 0.76 6.60
N ALA A 163 1.14 0.66 7.82
CA ALA A 163 0.37 0.25 8.99
C ALA A 163 0.98 0.86 10.25
N ALA A 164 0.16 1.20 11.24
CA ALA A 164 0.63 1.77 12.50
C ALA A 164 -0.01 1.06 13.70
N TYR A 165 0.76 0.82 14.76
CA TYR A 165 0.22 0.28 16.01
C TYR A 165 0.39 1.29 17.14
N ALA A 166 -0.70 1.82 17.66
CA ALA A 166 -0.68 2.75 18.78
C ALA A 166 -1.93 2.58 19.65
N GLU A 167 -1.76 2.65 20.97
CA GLU A 167 -2.86 2.63 21.94
C GLU A 167 -3.78 1.39 21.80
N GLY A 168 -3.21 0.24 21.42
CA GLY A 168 -3.97 -1.00 21.22
C GLY A 168 -4.77 -1.06 19.92
N VAL A 169 -4.53 -0.12 18.99
CA VAL A 169 -5.18 -0.05 17.68
C VAL A 169 -4.17 -0.28 16.57
N LEU A 170 -4.46 -1.21 15.67
CA LEU A 170 -3.73 -1.42 14.42
C LEU A 170 -4.44 -0.66 13.30
N ARG A 171 -3.82 0.40 12.79
CA ARG A 171 -4.31 1.18 11.65
C ARG A 171 -3.67 0.67 10.38
N LEU A 172 -4.46 0.30 9.38
CA LEU A 172 -3.99 -0.21 8.10
C LEU A 172 -4.35 0.78 7.00
N ASN A 173 -3.37 1.17 6.20
CA ASN A 173 -3.62 1.90 4.98
C ASN A 173 -4.13 0.92 3.90
N PRO A 174 -5.30 1.14 3.28
CA PRO A 174 -5.83 0.21 2.29
C PRO A 174 -4.88 0.02 1.09
N ALA A 175 -4.04 1.00 0.74
CA ALA A 175 -3.01 0.83 -0.29
C ALA A 175 -2.08 -0.36 -0.01
N LEU A 176 -1.73 -0.63 1.26
CA LEU A 176 -0.92 -1.78 1.64
C LEU A 176 -1.58 -3.10 1.21
N LEU A 177 -2.92 -3.20 1.27
CA LEU A 177 -3.64 -4.43 0.91
C LEU A 177 -3.48 -4.74 -0.58
N TYR A 178 -3.65 -3.72 -1.43
CA TYR A 178 -3.47 -3.86 -2.88
C TYR A 178 -2.02 -4.13 -3.28
N LEU A 179 -1.06 -3.56 -2.54
CA LEU A 179 0.36 -3.85 -2.73
C LEU A 179 0.70 -5.29 -2.31
N ALA A 180 0.22 -5.74 -1.16
CA ALA A 180 0.46 -7.09 -0.64
C ALA A 180 -0.20 -8.18 -1.49
N ALA A 181 -1.36 -7.90 -2.10
CA ALA A 181 -2.05 -8.83 -2.97
C ALA A 181 -1.40 -8.99 -4.35
N ALA A 182 -0.41 -8.17 -4.70
CA ALA A 182 0.23 -8.23 -6.00
C ALA A 182 1.04 -9.54 -6.16
N PRO A 183 0.88 -10.25 -7.28
CA PRO A 183 1.56 -11.52 -7.50
C PRO A 183 3.08 -11.34 -7.50
N ALA A 184 3.79 -12.18 -6.73
CA ALA A 184 5.25 -12.14 -6.62
C ALA A 184 5.97 -12.47 -7.93
N ASP A 185 5.31 -13.20 -8.84
CA ASP A 185 5.88 -13.78 -10.07
C ASP A 185 5.15 -13.33 -11.36
N ALA A 186 4.75 -12.06 -11.45
CA ALA A 186 4.38 -11.50 -12.75
C ALA A 186 5.66 -11.34 -13.62
N ARG A 187 6.03 -12.40 -14.35
CA ARG A 187 7.05 -12.39 -15.41
C ARG A 187 6.41 -12.18 -16.78
#